data_AF-A0A7S2NV18-F1
#
_entry.id   AF-A0A7S2NV18-F1
#
_cell.length_a   1.000
_cell.length_b   1.000
_cell.length_c   1.000
_cell.angle_alpha   90.00
_cell.angle_beta   90.00
_cell.angle_gamma   90.00
#
_symmetry.space_group_name_H-M   'P 1'
#
loop_
_entity.id
_entity.type
_entity.pdbx_description
1 polymer ?
#
loop_
_entity_poly.entity_id
_entity_poly.type
_entity_poly.pdbx_seq_one_letter_code
_entity_poly.pdbx_strand_id
1 'polypeptide(L)'
;DYCPSGLPLLQMVAGSGNQAVVPAALAYNRIRSLSAPASILGMVAQASALASLDTKTPALAVIVASTLNIIGDVLLCVYGGFGIRGAAFATAFANVASCAVLLVNLRRRLRNKLASFAKQRREEVIGVGTEASVLLVEEEIARLESVPFMSLPDKKSLREFIRLAGPIFFVIVGKLVCYSAMTFQAATYGLMELAAHNVMLRLFFFFATFGDSLSQAAQSFIPSIAYRNENYTGDDDSSSSSVVDDGSGSTETMHLIRKLMKRFMVMAGVIAVINSQFAAYLLKNQGHLFTRELGITSIMSNMSGWMRASLIVHPFIMLCEGSIIAKRDFKYLVGTYAVTMGIMLTQLRTCCMTFAGVWKALYLFQLIRMSQFGWRVWNKTFRLRKHDKTAQA
;
A
#
# COMPACT_ATOMS: atom_id res chain seq x y z
N ASP A 1 22.54 -21.39 27.57
CA ASP A 1 21.16 -21.15 27.09
C ASP A 1 21.11 -20.11 25.98
N TYR A 2 20.91 -20.55 24.74
CA TYR A 2 20.76 -19.65 23.61
C TYR A 2 19.29 -19.24 23.52
N CYS A 3 18.93 -18.05 24.02
CA CYS A 3 17.59 -17.51 23.80
C CYS A 3 17.44 -17.20 22.31
N PRO A 4 16.54 -17.86 21.58
CA PRO A 4 16.46 -17.66 20.14
C PRO A 4 16.03 -16.23 19.79
N SER A 5 16.70 -15.66 18.80
CA SER A 5 16.44 -14.29 18.33
C SER A 5 14.95 -14.10 17.99
N GLY A 6 14.35 -13.05 18.55
CA GLY A 6 12.94 -12.71 18.38
C GLY A 6 11.97 -13.37 19.38
N LEU A 7 12.40 -14.33 20.21
CA LEU A 7 11.53 -14.95 21.22
C LEU A 7 10.98 -13.94 22.25
N PRO A 8 11.79 -13.01 22.83
CA PRO A 8 11.27 -12.04 23.79
C PRO A 8 10.19 -11.13 23.19
N LEU A 9 10.40 -10.70 21.94
CA LEU A 9 9.43 -9.88 21.22
C LEU A 9 8.14 -10.66 20.94
N LEU A 10 8.26 -11.93 20.54
CA LEU A 10 7.10 -12.79 20.28
C LEU A 10 6.29 -13.06 21.55
N GLN A 11 6.97 -13.28 22.69
CA GLN A 11 6.31 -13.44 24.00
C GLN A 11 5.58 -12.17 24.42
N MET A 12 6.19 -11.00 24.19
CA MET A 12 5.57 -9.70 24.45
C MET A 12 4.32 -9.48 23.60
N VAL A 13 4.38 -9.81 22.30
CA VAL A 13 3.23 -9.68 21.38
C VAL A 13 2.12 -10.70 21.68
N ALA A 14 2.47 -11.93 22.06
CA ALA A 14 1.49 -12.94 22.46
C ALA A 14 0.72 -12.54 23.74
N GLY A 15 1.38 -11.80 24.63
CA GLY A 15 0.85 -11.43 25.94
C GLY A 15 0.84 -12.60 26.92
N SER A 16 0.77 -12.31 28.22
CA SER A 16 0.86 -13.32 29.29
C SER A 16 -0.23 -14.41 29.19
N GLY A 17 -1.43 -14.05 28.71
CA GLY A 17 -2.56 -14.98 28.57
C GLY A 17 -2.46 -16.00 27.43
N ASN A 18 -1.51 -15.86 26.49
CA ASN A 18 -1.42 -16.74 25.31
C ASN A 18 -0.04 -17.38 25.13
N GLN A 19 0.75 -17.54 26.20
CA GLN A 19 2.12 -18.07 26.06
C GLN A 19 2.17 -19.48 25.43
N ALA A 20 1.08 -20.25 25.52
CA ALA A 20 0.96 -21.57 24.88
C ALA A 20 1.13 -21.54 23.34
N VAL A 21 0.82 -20.43 22.66
CA VAL A 21 0.96 -20.34 21.19
C VAL A 21 2.37 -19.98 20.74
N VAL A 22 3.23 -19.52 21.66
CA VAL A 22 4.57 -18.98 21.35
C VAL A 22 5.47 -20.01 20.66
N PRO A 23 5.58 -21.29 21.10
CA PRO A 23 6.43 -22.27 20.42
C PRO A 23 6.01 -22.52 18.96
N ALA A 24 4.69 -22.62 18.71
CA ALA A 24 4.14 -22.81 17.37
C ALA A 24 4.38 -21.58 16.48
N ALA A 25 4.12 -20.38 17.02
CA ALA A 25 4.37 -19.12 16.34
C ALA A 25 5.86 -18.90 16.02
N LEU A 26 6.77 -19.32 16.92
CA LEU A 26 8.21 -19.24 16.69
C LEU A 26 8.64 -20.15 15.54
N ALA A 27 8.16 -21.40 15.52
CA ALA A 27 8.46 -22.35 14.45
C ALA A 27 7.95 -21.85 13.09
N TYR A 28 6.72 -21.31 13.05
CA TYR A 28 6.14 -20.72 11.86
C TYR A 28 6.97 -19.52 11.35
N ASN A 29 7.30 -18.58 12.22
CA ASN A 29 8.02 -17.37 11.86
C ASN A 29 9.44 -17.64 11.37
N ARG A 30 10.14 -18.62 11.93
CA ARG A 30 11.49 -19.02 11.48
C ARG A 30 11.49 -19.54 10.05
N ILE A 31 10.47 -20.29 9.65
CA ILE A 31 10.36 -20.78 8.28
C ILE A 31 9.98 -19.62 7.35
N ARG A 32 9.02 -18.79 7.75
CA ARG A 32 8.55 -17.64 6.96
C ARG A 32 9.64 -16.61 6.70
N SER A 33 10.54 -16.38 7.67
CA SER A 33 11.62 -15.40 7.52
C SER A 33 12.60 -15.75 6.39
N LEU A 34 12.75 -17.03 6.05
CA LEU A 34 13.56 -17.47 4.90
C LEU A 34 13.05 -16.89 3.57
N SER A 35 11.74 -16.69 3.45
CA SER A 35 11.12 -16.10 2.26
C SER A 35 11.01 -14.57 2.30
N ALA A 36 11.48 -13.92 3.38
CA ALA A 36 11.36 -12.47 3.53
C ALA A 36 12.10 -11.68 2.43
N PRO A 37 13.35 -12.02 2.03
CA PRO A 37 14.04 -11.31 0.95
C PRO A 37 13.27 -11.39 -0.37
N ALA A 38 12.80 -12.58 -0.75
CA ALA A 38 11.98 -12.78 -1.95
C ALA A 38 10.66 -12.01 -1.86
N SER A 39 10.02 -12.00 -0.68
CA SER A 39 8.78 -11.25 -0.47
C SER A 39 8.99 -9.75 -0.68
N ILE A 40 10.09 -9.17 -0.20
CA ILE A 40 10.42 -7.75 -0.39
C ILE A 40 10.70 -7.45 -1.87
N LEU A 41 11.51 -8.27 -2.54
CA LEU A 41 11.77 -8.12 -3.97
C LEU A 41 10.50 -8.23 -4.82
N GLY A 42 9.62 -9.17 -4.46
CA GLY A 42 8.30 -9.34 -5.09
C GLY A 42 7.43 -8.10 -4.91
N MET A 43 7.36 -7.54 -3.70
CA MET A 43 6.60 -6.31 -3.43
C MET A 43 7.14 -5.11 -4.25
N VAL A 44 8.46 -4.98 -4.38
CA VAL A 44 9.07 -3.93 -5.21
C VAL A 44 8.71 -4.14 -6.68
N ALA A 45 8.87 -5.35 -7.21
CA ALA A 45 8.53 -5.66 -8.60
C ALA A 45 7.04 -5.46 -8.90
N GLN A 46 6.16 -5.83 -7.95
CA GLN A 46 4.73 -5.57 -8.02
C GLN A 46 4.43 -4.06 -8.05
N ALA A 47 5.05 -3.27 -7.18
CA ALA A 47 4.89 -1.82 -7.16
C ALA A 47 5.36 -1.18 -8.47
N SER A 48 6.48 -1.64 -9.05
CA SER A 48 6.97 -1.19 -10.35
C SER A 48 6.03 -1.53 -11.50
N ALA A 49 5.42 -2.74 -11.48
CA ALA A 49 4.43 -3.14 -12.48
C ALA A 49 3.19 -2.24 -12.42
N LEU A 50 2.65 -2.00 -11.21
CA LEU A 50 1.48 -1.15 -11.00
C LEU A 50 1.75 0.32 -11.38
N ALA A 51 2.92 0.85 -11.03
CA ALA A 51 3.35 2.19 -11.44
C ALA A 51 3.46 2.32 -12.97
N SER A 52 3.76 1.21 -13.66
CA SER A 52 3.77 1.12 -15.12
C SER A 52 2.42 0.75 -15.72
N LEU A 53 1.33 0.83 -14.94
CA LEU A 53 -0.04 0.48 -15.32
C LEU A 53 -0.22 -0.97 -15.81
N ASP A 54 0.66 -1.88 -15.38
CA ASP A 54 0.49 -3.32 -15.56
C ASP A 54 -0.15 -3.96 -14.35
N THR A 55 -1.44 -4.19 -14.46
CA THR A 55 -2.25 -4.86 -13.45
C THR A 55 -2.34 -6.37 -13.69
N LYS A 56 -2.05 -6.86 -14.90
CA LYS A 56 -2.22 -8.27 -15.27
C LYS A 56 -1.12 -9.15 -14.67
N THR A 57 0.14 -8.69 -14.72
CA THR A 57 1.25 -9.49 -14.18
C THR A 57 1.13 -9.70 -12.66
N PRO A 58 0.86 -8.66 -11.84
CA PRO A 58 0.60 -8.87 -10.42
C PRO A 58 -0.57 -9.81 -10.13
N ALA A 59 -1.67 -9.68 -10.87
CA ALA A 59 -2.84 -10.55 -10.70
C ALA A 59 -2.50 -12.03 -10.97
N LEU A 60 -1.77 -12.30 -12.06
CA LEU A 60 -1.30 -13.66 -12.38
C LEU A 60 -0.36 -14.20 -11.29
N ALA A 61 0.57 -13.38 -10.81
CA ALA A 61 1.51 -13.78 -9.76
C ALA A 61 0.79 -14.12 -8.44
N VAL A 62 -0.30 -13.41 -8.11
CA VAL A 62 -1.15 -13.72 -6.95
C VAL A 62 -1.91 -15.03 -7.17
N ILE A 63 -2.51 -15.25 -8.35
CA ILE A 63 -3.25 -16.48 -8.66
C ILE A 63 -2.33 -17.71 -8.54
N VAL A 64 -1.13 -17.64 -9.13
CA VAL A 64 -0.13 -18.71 -9.03
C VAL A 64 0.26 -18.95 -7.57
N ALA A 65 0.55 -17.88 -6.82
CA ALA A 65 0.92 -18.00 -5.40
C ALA A 65 -0.19 -18.64 -4.57
N SER A 66 -1.43 -18.16 -4.70
CA SER A 66 -2.58 -18.71 -3.98
C SER A 66 -2.83 -20.17 -4.32
N THR A 67 -2.71 -20.55 -5.59
CA THR A 67 -2.90 -21.95 -6.02
C THR A 67 -1.82 -22.85 -5.42
N LEU A 68 -0.55 -22.46 -5.53
CA LEU A 68 0.57 -23.19 -4.93
C LEU A 68 0.45 -23.26 -3.40
N ASN A 69 -0.03 -22.19 -2.77
CA ASN A 69 -0.23 -22.14 -1.33
C ASN A 69 -1.32 -23.12 -0.89
N ILE A 70 -2.49 -23.13 -1.54
CA ILE A 70 -3.59 -24.06 -1.23
C ILE A 70 -3.14 -25.52 -1.44
N ILE A 71 -2.50 -25.83 -2.57
CA ILE A 71 -1.98 -27.17 -2.85
C ILE A 71 -0.94 -27.56 -1.79
N GLY A 72 -0.02 -26.65 -1.48
CA GLY A 72 1.01 -26.86 -0.46
C GLY A 72 0.43 -27.11 0.93
N ASP A 73 -0.61 -26.37 1.32
CA ASP A 73 -1.29 -26.56 2.60
C ASP A 73 -1.95 -27.95 2.67
N VAL A 74 -2.63 -28.38 1.61
CA VAL A 74 -3.23 -29.73 1.55
C VAL A 74 -2.14 -30.81 1.64
N LEU A 75 -1.06 -30.70 0.84
CA LEU A 75 -0.01 -31.71 0.81
C LEU A 75 0.79 -31.77 2.12
N LEU A 76 1.22 -30.63 2.66
CA LEU A 76 2.13 -30.58 3.80
C LEU A 76 1.38 -30.65 5.14
N CYS A 77 0.20 -30.03 5.25
CA CYS A 77 -0.54 -30.01 6.51
C CYS A 77 -1.43 -31.26 6.66
N VAL A 78 -2.20 -31.61 5.63
CA VAL A 78 -3.19 -32.70 5.72
C VAL A 78 -2.52 -34.06 5.48
N TYR A 79 -1.80 -34.23 4.36
CA TYR A 79 -1.18 -35.52 4.04
C TYR A 79 0.18 -35.71 4.70
N GLY A 80 0.99 -34.66 4.78
CA GLY A 80 2.34 -34.72 5.35
C GLY A 80 2.39 -34.60 6.88
N GLY A 81 1.29 -34.22 7.54
CA GLY A 81 1.22 -34.10 9.00
C GLY A 81 2.13 -33.03 9.61
N PHE A 82 2.70 -32.12 8.83
CA PHE A 82 3.62 -31.08 9.33
C PHE A 82 2.91 -29.94 10.08
N GLY A 83 1.57 -29.94 10.11
CA GLY A 83 0.75 -28.94 10.78
C GLY A 83 1.16 -27.50 10.44
N ILE A 84 1.34 -26.66 11.46
CA ILE A 84 1.70 -25.24 11.27
C ILE A 84 3.03 -25.03 10.54
N ARG A 85 3.99 -25.96 10.65
CA ARG A 85 5.25 -25.87 9.90
C ARG A 85 5.01 -26.10 8.40
N GLY A 86 4.13 -27.04 8.06
CA GLY A 86 3.69 -27.28 6.69
C GLY A 86 3.11 -26.02 6.05
N ALA A 87 2.21 -25.34 6.76
CA ALA A 87 1.61 -24.09 6.30
C ALA A 87 2.66 -22.98 6.09
N ALA A 88 3.66 -22.91 6.96
CA ALA A 88 4.77 -21.97 6.83
C ALA A 88 5.59 -22.22 5.54
N PHE A 89 5.90 -23.50 5.25
CA PHE A 89 6.63 -23.89 4.04
C PHE A 89 5.81 -23.65 2.77
N ALA A 90 4.53 -24.02 2.77
CA ALA A 90 3.63 -23.77 1.64
C ALA A 90 3.57 -22.27 1.29
N THR A 91 3.43 -21.42 2.30
CA THR A 91 3.40 -19.95 2.13
C THR A 91 4.76 -19.41 1.67
N ALA A 92 5.86 -19.89 2.25
CA ALA A 92 7.21 -19.48 1.85
C ALA A 92 7.49 -19.83 0.38
N PHE A 93 7.15 -21.03 -0.06
CA PHE A 93 7.31 -21.48 -1.43
C PHE A 93 6.46 -20.67 -2.41
N ALA A 94 5.17 -20.46 -2.08
CA ALA A 94 4.28 -19.63 -2.88
C ALA A 94 4.81 -18.20 -3.07
N ASN A 95 5.35 -17.58 -2.01
CA ASN A 95 5.95 -16.25 -2.09
C ASN A 95 7.17 -16.21 -3.01
N VAL A 96 8.04 -17.22 -2.94
CA VAL A 96 9.22 -17.31 -3.82
C VAL A 96 8.80 -17.49 -5.28
N ALA A 97 7.83 -18.36 -5.55
CA ALA A 97 7.29 -18.56 -6.89
C ALA A 97 6.66 -17.28 -7.46
N SER A 98 5.85 -16.58 -6.64
CA SER A 98 5.25 -15.29 -7.01
C SER A 98 6.32 -14.24 -7.33
N CYS A 99 7.34 -14.13 -6.49
CA CYS A 99 8.48 -13.24 -6.70
C CYS A 99 9.20 -13.54 -8.02
N ALA A 100 9.44 -14.82 -8.31
CA ALA A 100 10.10 -15.23 -9.56
C ALA A 100 9.29 -14.79 -10.80
N VAL A 101 7.97 -14.99 -10.79
CA VAL A 101 7.08 -14.55 -11.88
C VAL A 101 7.18 -13.03 -12.10
N LEU A 102 7.14 -12.26 -11.02
CA LEU A 102 7.22 -10.79 -11.06
C LEU A 102 8.59 -10.30 -11.56
N LEU A 103 9.70 -10.86 -11.05
CA LEU A 103 11.05 -10.45 -11.43
C LEU A 103 11.37 -10.83 -12.89
N VAL A 104 10.95 -12.00 -13.35
CA VAL A 104 11.13 -12.41 -14.75
C VAL A 104 10.39 -11.46 -15.70
N ASN A 105 9.15 -11.10 -15.36
CA ASN A 105 8.38 -10.15 -16.16
C ASN A 105 9.01 -8.76 -16.16
N LEU A 106 9.42 -8.26 -14.98
CA LEU A 106 10.10 -6.97 -14.85
C LEU A 106 11.38 -6.93 -15.70
N ARG A 107 12.22 -7.97 -15.62
CA ARG A 107 13.45 -8.06 -16.42
C ARG A 107 13.17 -8.08 -17.92
N ARG A 108 12.15 -8.84 -18.36
CA ARG A 108 11.72 -8.87 -19.76
C ARG A 108 11.22 -7.49 -20.24
N ARG A 109 10.43 -6.80 -19.44
CA ARG A 109 9.92 -5.45 -19.76
C ARG A 109 11.03 -4.43 -19.88
N LEU A 110 11.97 -4.41 -18.93
CA LEU A 110 13.12 -3.51 -18.99
C LEU A 110 13.94 -3.75 -20.25
N ARG A 111 14.20 -5.01 -20.59
CA ARG A 111 14.88 -5.37 -21.85
C ARG A 111 14.12 -4.90 -23.09
N ASN A 112 12.81 -5.11 -23.13
CA ASN A 112 12.00 -4.70 -24.28
C ASN A 112 11.95 -3.16 -24.43
N LYS A 113 11.84 -2.42 -23.32
CA LYS A 113 11.90 -0.96 -23.33
C LYS A 113 13.27 -0.45 -23.80
N LEU A 114 14.34 -1.09 -23.35
CA LEU A 114 15.69 -0.74 -23.79
C LEU A 114 15.87 -1.01 -25.28
N ALA A 115 15.39 -2.16 -25.79
CA ALA A 115 15.43 -2.49 -27.20
C ALA A 115 14.61 -1.50 -28.06
N SER A 116 13.42 -1.08 -27.60
CA SER A 116 12.63 -0.06 -28.31
C SER A 116 13.30 1.31 -28.32
N PHE A 117 13.92 1.70 -27.20
CA PHE A 117 14.68 2.95 -27.10
C PHE A 117 15.90 2.93 -28.03
N ALA A 118 16.69 1.86 -27.98
CA ALA A 118 17.85 1.67 -28.85
C ALA A 118 17.46 1.72 -30.34
N LYS A 119 16.34 1.08 -30.71
CA LYS A 119 15.80 1.15 -32.07
C LYS A 119 15.44 2.58 -32.47
N GLN A 120 14.69 3.31 -31.64
CA GLN A 120 14.29 4.68 -31.92
C GLN A 120 15.51 5.60 -32.08
N ARG A 121 16.47 5.52 -31.15
CA ARG A 121 17.70 6.35 -31.20
C ARG A 121 18.54 6.06 -32.43
N ARG A 122 18.63 4.79 -32.87
CA ARG A 122 19.30 4.44 -34.12
C ARG A 122 18.58 5.05 -35.34
N GLU A 123 17.26 4.98 -35.39
CA GLU A 123 16.45 5.55 -36.48
C GLU A 123 16.60 7.08 -36.60
N GLU A 124 16.69 7.79 -35.48
CA GLU A 124 16.91 9.25 -35.43
C GLU A 124 18.23 9.68 -36.10
N VAL A 125 19.30 8.88 -35.95
CA VAL A 125 20.63 9.23 -36.44
C VAL A 125 20.86 8.79 -37.90
N ILE A 126 20.18 7.73 -38.36
CA ILE A 126 20.31 7.21 -39.74
C ILE A 126 19.94 8.25 -40.81
N GLY A 127 19.06 9.22 -40.50
CA GLY A 127 18.57 10.21 -41.47
C GLY A 127 19.26 11.58 -41.43
N VAL A 128 19.97 11.94 -40.35
CA VAL A 128 20.40 13.33 -40.08
C VAL A 128 21.79 13.42 -39.43
N GLY A 129 22.33 12.32 -38.90
CA GLY A 129 23.51 12.32 -38.04
C GLY A 129 24.85 12.27 -38.77
N THR A 130 25.86 12.90 -38.17
CA THR A 130 27.28 12.68 -38.55
C THR A 130 27.79 11.34 -38.01
N GLU A 131 28.90 10.80 -38.54
CA GLU A 131 29.53 9.59 -37.99
C GLU A 131 29.80 9.70 -36.48
N ALA A 132 30.18 10.88 -36.00
CA ALA A 132 30.36 11.15 -34.57
C ALA A 132 29.05 11.01 -33.78
N SER A 133 27.92 11.48 -34.34
CA SER A 133 26.58 11.32 -33.74
C SER A 133 26.19 9.84 -33.61
N VAL A 134 26.50 9.02 -34.61
CA VAL A 134 26.24 7.56 -34.59
C VAL A 134 27.03 6.88 -33.48
N LEU A 135 28.33 7.18 -33.36
CA LEU A 135 29.19 6.60 -32.34
C LEU A 135 28.72 6.94 -30.91
N LEU A 136 28.31 8.18 -30.66
CA LEU A 136 27.79 8.59 -29.36
C LEU A 136 26.51 7.84 -28.98
N VAL A 137 25.61 7.61 -29.94
CA VAL A 137 24.37 6.87 -29.72
C VAL A 137 24.63 5.38 -29.48
N GLU A 138 25.56 4.77 -30.22
CA GLU A 138 25.96 3.38 -29.95
C GLU A 138 26.64 3.22 -28.59
N GLU A 139 27.47 4.19 -28.17
CA GLU A 139 28.07 4.18 -26.84
C GLU A 139 27.01 4.35 -25.73
N GLU A 140 26.02 5.22 -25.93
CA GLU A 140 24.87 5.38 -25.04
C GLU A 140 24.09 4.06 -24.89
N ILE A 141 23.76 3.41 -26.00
CA ILE A 141 23.05 2.12 -26.02
C ILE A 141 23.88 1.04 -25.30
N ALA A 142 25.17 0.92 -25.62
CA ALA A 142 26.06 -0.06 -25.00
C ALA A 142 26.18 0.15 -23.48
N ARG A 143 26.26 1.42 -23.03
CA ARG A 143 26.24 1.75 -21.60
C ARG A 143 24.95 1.31 -20.94
N LEU A 144 23.79 1.57 -21.55
CA LEU A 144 22.49 1.16 -21.00
C LEU A 144 22.31 -0.37 -20.98
N GLU A 145 22.76 -1.08 -22.00
CA GLU A 145 22.74 -2.56 -22.05
C GLU A 145 23.66 -3.21 -21.02
N SER A 146 24.75 -2.53 -20.66
CA SER A 146 25.69 -3.00 -19.64
C SER A 146 25.15 -2.89 -18.21
N VAL A 147 24.06 -2.15 -17.97
CA VAL A 147 23.49 -1.96 -16.63
C VAL A 147 22.96 -3.31 -16.11
N PRO A 148 23.50 -3.85 -15.00
CA PRO A 148 23.04 -5.11 -14.46
C PRO A 148 21.62 -4.97 -13.89
N PHE A 149 20.83 -6.05 -14.00
CA PHE A 149 19.46 -6.06 -13.47
C PHE A 149 19.38 -5.82 -11.96
N MET A 150 20.41 -6.23 -11.22
CA MET A 150 20.57 -5.96 -9.79
C MET A 150 21.97 -5.40 -9.55
N SER A 151 22.03 -4.27 -8.87
CA SER A 151 23.27 -3.64 -8.42
C SER A 151 23.09 -3.11 -6.99
N LEU A 152 24.21 -2.92 -6.30
CA LEU A 152 24.19 -2.19 -5.04
C LEU A 152 24.00 -0.69 -5.33
N PRO A 153 23.15 0.01 -4.56
CA PRO A 153 22.94 1.43 -4.75
C PRO A 153 24.17 2.24 -4.34
N ASP A 154 24.45 3.31 -5.07
CA ASP A 154 25.41 4.32 -4.65
C ASP A 154 24.86 5.18 -3.49
N LYS A 155 25.76 5.92 -2.83
CA LYS A 155 25.41 6.73 -1.65
C LYS A 155 24.38 7.83 -1.95
N LYS A 156 24.33 8.35 -3.19
CA LYS A 156 23.38 9.41 -3.57
C LYS A 156 22.00 8.81 -3.76
N SER A 157 21.88 7.73 -4.55
CA SER A 157 20.60 7.03 -4.73
C SER A 157 20.05 6.47 -3.42
N LEU A 158 20.89 5.92 -2.54
CA LEU A 158 20.45 5.45 -1.22
C LEU A 158 19.89 6.60 -0.36
N ARG A 159 20.52 7.78 -0.39
CA ARG A 159 20.05 8.96 0.34
C ARG A 159 18.73 9.48 -0.19
N GLU A 160 18.56 9.53 -1.51
CA GLU A 160 17.30 9.91 -2.15
C GLU A 160 16.19 8.93 -1.82
N PHE A 161 16.48 7.63 -1.86
CA PHE A 161 15.54 6.59 -1.43
C PHE A 161 15.10 6.79 0.03
N ILE A 162 16.05 6.97 0.96
CA ILE A 162 15.73 7.18 2.39
C ILE A 162 14.90 8.45 2.58
N ARG A 163 15.18 9.53 1.84
CA ARG A 163 14.42 10.78 1.90
C ARG A 163 12.96 10.60 1.49
N LEU A 164 12.68 9.68 0.56
CA LEU A 164 11.33 9.36 0.09
C LEU A 164 10.64 8.30 0.97
N ALA A 165 11.35 7.23 1.32
CA ALA A 165 10.81 6.07 2.03
C ALA A 165 10.69 6.31 3.54
N GLY A 166 11.61 7.08 4.14
CA GLY A 166 11.66 7.32 5.59
C GLY A 166 10.35 7.85 6.18
N PRO A 167 9.75 8.93 5.63
CA PRO A 167 8.46 9.43 6.10
C PRO A 167 7.34 8.38 6.04
N ILE A 168 7.26 7.62 4.95
CA ILE A 168 6.25 6.57 4.76
C ILE A 168 6.47 5.43 5.78
N PHE A 169 7.71 5.04 6.00
CA PHE A 169 8.09 4.04 7.00
C PHE A 169 7.59 4.42 8.40
N PHE A 170 7.85 5.64 8.86
CA PHE A 170 7.38 6.10 10.17
C PHE A 170 5.85 6.12 10.28
N VAL A 171 5.16 6.52 9.21
CA VAL A 171 3.70 6.47 9.16
C VAL A 171 3.17 5.04 9.29
N ILE A 172 3.77 4.07 8.57
CA ILE A 172 3.35 2.67 8.65
C ILE A 172 3.63 2.08 10.03
N VAL A 173 4.82 2.32 10.59
CA VAL A 173 5.19 1.87 11.94
C VAL A 173 4.22 2.42 12.98
N GLY A 174 3.90 3.71 12.92
CA GLY A 174 2.97 4.31 13.87
C GLY A 174 1.54 3.75 13.74
N LYS A 175 1.06 3.45 12.52
CA LYS A 175 -0.23 2.75 12.33
C LYS A 175 -0.20 1.38 13.00
N LEU A 176 0.88 0.62 12.82
CA LEU A 176 1.05 -0.69 13.43
C LEU A 176 1.03 -0.63 14.96
N VAL A 177 1.66 0.40 15.55
CA VAL A 177 1.60 0.66 16.99
C VAL A 177 0.16 0.93 17.43
N CYS A 178 -0.60 1.76 16.72
CA CYS A 178 -2.01 2.03 17.04
C CYS A 178 -2.88 0.76 17.03
N TYR A 179 -2.77 -0.07 15.99
CA TYR A 179 -3.53 -1.32 15.91
C TYR A 179 -3.09 -2.35 16.95
N SER A 180 -1.80 -2.38 17.27
CA SER A 180 -1.28 -3.22 18.36
C SER A 180 -1.81 -2.75 19.71
N ALA A 181 -1.83 -1.44 19.96
CA ALA A 181 -2.38 -0.84 21.17
C ALA A 181 -3.88 -1.14 21.34
N MET A 182 -4.66 -1.13 20.26
CA MET A 182 -6.06 -1.60 20.30
C MET A 182 -6.16 -3.05 20.76
N THR A 183 -5.27 -3.91 20.29
CA THR A 183 -5.26 -5.34 20.64
C THR A 183 -4.85 -5.55 22.09
N PHE A 184 -3.84 -4.81 22.58
CA PHE A 184 -3.48 -4.78 23.99
C PHE A 184 -4.65 -4.31 24.87
N GLN A 185 -5.36 -3.25 24.46
CA GLN A 185 -6.52 -2.76 25.18
C GLN A 185 -7.70 -3.75 25.14
N ALA A 186 -7.93 -4.44 24.01
CA ALA A 186 -8.93 -5.49 23.91
C ALA A 186 -8.62 -6.65 24.89
N ALA A 187 -7.34 -6.98 25.07
CA ALA A 187 -6.90 -8.06 25.96
C ALA A 187 -7.22 -7.80 27.44
N THR A 188 -7.37 -6.54 27.87
CA THR A 188 -7.70 -6.22 29.27
C THR A 188 -9.14 -6.51 29.63
N TYR A 189 -10.05 -6.71 28.66
CA TYR A 189 -11.46 -6.96 28.92
C TYR A 189 -11.82 -8.44 29.03
N GLY A 190 -10.94 -9.33 28.59
CA GLY A 190 -11.16 -10.78 28.65
C GLY A 190 -10.69 -11.53 27.41
N LEU A 191 -10.65 -12.86 27.52
CA LEU A 191 -10.21 -13.74 26.44
C LEU A 191 -11.21 -13.80 25.28
N MET A 192 -12.51 -13.71 25.57
CA MET A 192 -13.57 -13.75 24.55
C MET A 192 -13.59 -12.46 23.72
N GLU A 193 -13.42 -11.31 24.37
CA GLU A 193 -13.31 -9.98 23.77
C GLU A 193 -12.07 -9.89 22.88
N LEU A 194 -10.93 -10.36 23.37
CA LEU A 194 -9.70 -10.42 22.58
C LEU A 194 -9.85 -11.33 21.35
N ALA A 195 -10.48 -12.49 21.50
CA ALA A 195 -10.73 -13.40 20.39
C ALA A 195 -11.67 -12.76 19.34
N ALA A 196 -12.77 -12.15 19.78
CA ALA A 196 -13.68 -11.41 18.92
C ALA A 196 -12.95 -10.26 18.19
N HIS A 197 -12.16 -9.47 18.92
CA HIS A 197 -11.35 -8.38 18.37
C HIS A 197 -10.40 -8.87 17.29
N ASN A 198 -9.68 -9.97 17.52
CA ASN A 198 -8.75 -10.52 16.54
C ASN A 198 -9.45 -10.93 15.24
N VAL A 199 -10.61 -11.60 15.32
CA VAL A 199 -11.40 -11.97 14.13
C VAL A 199 -11.89 -10.71 13.41
N MET A 200 -12.47 -9.77 14.14
CA MET A 200 -12.99 -8.53 13.59
C MET A 200 -11.90 -7.67 12.93
N LEU A 201 -10.70 -7.61 13.52
CA LEU A 201 -9.59 -6.83 12.97
C LEU A 201 -9.08 -7.43 11.65
N ARG A 202 -9.06 -8.77 11.53
CA ARG A 202 -8.74 -9.45 10.26
C ARG A 202 -9.78 -9.14 9.20
N LEU A 203 -11.07 -9.18 9.57
CA LEU A 203 -12.16 -8.86 8.66
C LEU A 203 -12.11 -7.38 8.23
N PHE A 204 -11.85 -6.47 9.17
CA PHE A 204 -11.64 -5.05 8.90
C PHE A 204 -10.52 -4.84 7.87
N PHE A 205 -9.35 -5.45 8.07
CA PHE A 205 -8.23 -5.30 7.15
C PHE A 205 -8.50 -5.90 5.77
N PHE A 206 -9.21 -7.04 5.70
CA PHE A 206 -9.63 -7.61 4.42
C PHE A 206 -10.47 -6.62 3.60
N PHE A 207 -11.46 -5.98 4.22
CA PHE A 207 -12.28 -4.97 3.54
C PHE A 207 -11.56 -3.63 3.33
N ALA A 208 -10.57 -3.31 4.16
CA ALA A 208 -9.74 -2.12 4.01
C ALA A 208 -8.89 -2.16 2.73
N THR A 209 -8.45 -3.35 2.28
CA THR A 209 -7.59 -3.53 1.09
C THR A 209 -8.19 -2.96 -0.19
N PHE A 210 -9.52 -2.91 -0.31
CA PHE A 210 -10.17 -2.26 -1.45
C PHE A 210 -9.91 -0.76 -1.48
N GLY A 211 -9.81 -0.10 -0.31
CA GLY A 211 -9.37 1.28 -0.21
C GLY A 211 -7.91 1.47 -0.60
N ASP A 212 -7.04 0.51 -0.27
CA ASP A 212 -5.63 0.53 -0.70
C ASP A 212 -5.50 0.53 -2.23
N SER A 213 -6.40 -0.16 -2.94
CA SER A 213 -6.43 -0.12 -4.41
C SER A 213 -6.68 1.29 -4.97
N LEU A 214 -7.53 2.10 -4.32
CA LEU A 214 -7.75 3.51 -4.68
C LEU A 214 -6.53 4.37 -4.37
N SER A 215 -5.87 4.11 -3.25
CA SER A 215 -4.63 4.79 -2.88
C SER A 215 -3.54 4.55 -3.92
N GLN A 216 -3.36 3.31 -4.37
CA GLN A 216 -2.38 2.95 -5.40
C GLN A 216 -2.76 3.52 -6.78
N ALA A 217 -4.04 3.52 -7.13
CA ALA A 217 -4.52 4.18 -8.35
C ALA A 217 -4.20 5.68 -8.32
N ALA A 218 -4.46 6.38 -7.21
CA ALA A 218 -4.10 7.78 -7.05
C ALA A 218 -2.58 8.01 -7.21
N GLN A 219 -1.75 7.16 -6.61
CA GLN A 219 -0.29 7.22 -6.72
C GLN A 219 0.25 6.93 -8.12
N SER A 220 -0.50 6.18 -8.95
CA SER A 220 -0.09 5.85 -10.32
C SER A 220 -0.55 6.90 -11.34
N PHE A 221 -1.81 7.35 -11.24
CA PHE A 221 -2.42 8.24 -12.24
C PHE A 221 -2.24 9.73 -11.97
N ILE A 222 -2.13 10.17 -10.71
CA ILE A 222 -1.97 11.60 -10.43
C ILE A 222 -0.62 12.13 -10.92
N PRO A 223 0.52 11.47 -10.65
CA PRO A 223 1.81 11.95 -11.13
C PRO A 223 1.89 11.99 -12.66
N SER A 224 1.34 10.99 -13.36
CA SER A 224 1.37 10.94 -14.83
C SER A 224 0.64 12.11 -15.49
N ILE A 225 -0.37 12.68 -14.83
CA ILE A 225 -1.05 13.89 -15.31
C ILE A 225 -0.29 15.14 -14.87
N ALA A 226 0.14 15.20 -13.62
CA ALA A 226 0.81 16.37 -13.05
C ALA A 226 2.14 16.70 -13.74
N TYR A 227 2.87 15.68 -14.20
CA TYR A 227 4.18 15.82 -14.85
C TYR A 227 4.11 15.70 -16.38
N ARG A 228 2.92 15.60 -16.98
CA ARG A 228 2.75 15.42 -18.43
C ARG A 228 3.31 16.58 -19.26
N ASN A 229 3.26 17.80 -18.72
CA ASN A 229 3.68 19.02 -19.42
C ASN A 229 5.17 19.36 -19.24
N GLU A 230 5.90 18.73 -18.30
CA GLU A 230 7.34 18.99 -18.13
C GLU A 230 8.21 18.29 -19.20
N ASN A 231 7.70 17.23 -19.84
CA ASN A 231 8.45 16.45 -20.83
C ASN A 231 8.17 16.85 -22.29
N TYR A 232 7.31 17.85 -22.54
CA TYR A 232 7.01 18.34 -23.90
C TYR A 232 7.72 19.66 -24.24
N THR A 233 8.59 20.15 -23.36
CA THR A 233 9.45 21.33 -23.58
C THR A 233 10.90 20.99 -23.90
N GLY A 234 11.20 19.71 -24.18
CA GLY A 234 12.47 19.28 -24.75
C GLY A 234 12.19 18.56 -26.07
N ASP A 235 12.71 19.13 -27.15
CA ASP A 235 12.58 18.67 -28.55
C ASP A 235 11.25 19.00 -29.25
N ASP A 236 11.03 20.28 -29.55
CA ASP A 236 10.61 20.68 -30.90
C ASP A 236 10.86 22.18 -31.15
N ASP A 237 11.56 22.42 -32.26
CA ASP A 237 11.73 23.64 -33.06
C ASP A 237 12.33 24.93 -32.47
N SER A 238 13.55 25.19 -32.94
CA SER A 238 14.01 26.51 -33.35
C SER A 238 13.08 27.13 -34.40
N SER A 239 11.93 27.63 -33.96
CA SER A 239 11.25 28.72 -34.65
C SER A 239 10.68 29.67 -33.60
N SER A 240 11.20 30.89 -33.65
CA SER A 240 10.82 31.99 -32.79
C SER A 240 9.30 32.22 -32.86
N SER A 241 8.59 31.71 -31.87
CA SER A 241 7.31 32.26 -31.45
C SER A 241 7.35 32.31 -29.94
N SER A 242 7.39 33.53 -29.41
CA SER A 242 7.16 33.82 -28.02
C SER A 242 5.77 33.31 -27.63
N VAL A 243 5.68 32.03 -27.28
CA VAL A 243 4.50 31.47 -26.63
C VAL A 243 4.50 32.08 -25.24
N VAL A 244 3.69 33.12 -25.09
CA VAL A 244 3.23 33.61 -23.80
C VAL A 244 2.77 32.37 -23.02
N ASP A 245 3.41 32.08 -21.89
CA ASP A 245 2.95 31.08 -20.93
C ASP A 245 1.61 31.58 -20.35
N ASP A 246 0.52 31.36 -21.09
CA ASP A 246 -0.82 31.88 -20.81
C ASP A 246 -1.50 31.18 -19.61
N GLY A 247 -0.74 30.42 -18.79
CA GLY A 247 -1.29 29.65 -17.66
C GLY A 247 -2.28 28.54 -18.05
N SER A 248 -2.68 28.45 -19.32
CA SER A 248 -3.70 27.56 -19.87
C SER A 248 -3.36 26.08 -19.67
N GLY A 249 -2.08 25.70 -19.82
CA GLY A 249 -1.60 24.33 -19.59
C GLY A 249 -1.66 23.89 -18.11
N SER A 250 -1.48 24.82 -17.18
CA SER A 250 -1.64 24.56 -15.73
C SER A 250 -3.12 24.38 -15.36
N THR A 251 -4.00 25.19 -15.96
CA THR A 251 -5.45 25.11 -15.76
C THR A 251 -6.02 23.79 -16.31
N GLU A 252 -5.61 23.35 -17.51
CA GLU A 252 -6.06 22.09 -18.11
C GLU A 252 -5.62 20.86 -17.26
N THR A 253 -4.35 20.82 -16.88
CA THR A 253 -3.78 19.77 -16.01
C THR A 253 -4.56 19.66 -14.70
N MET A 254 -4.86 20.81 -14.08
CA MET A 254 -5.63 20.86 -12.84
C MET A 254 -7.08 20.42 -13.04
N HIS A 255 -7.71 20.78 -14.17
CA HIS A 255 -9.05 20.32 -14.53
C HIS A 255 -9.10 18.79 -14.65
N LEU A 256 -8.10 18.19 -15.30
CA LEU A 256 -8.01 16.74 -15.47
C LEU A 256 -7.82 16.01 -14.13
N ILE A 257 -6.94 16.52 -13.26
CA ILE A 257 -6.75 15.98 -11.90
C ILE A 257 -8.07 16.06 -11.10
N ARG A 258 -8.80 17.17 -11.17
CA ARG A 258 -10.11 17.32 -10.49
C ARG A 258 -11.13 16.32 -11.02
N LYS A 259 -11.21 16.14 -12.35
CA LYS A 259 -12.12 15.19 -13.00
C LYS A 259 -11.79 13.75 -12.56
N LEU A 260 -10.52 13.39 -12.52
CA LEU A 260 -10.06 12.09 -12.03
C LEU A 260 -10.43 11.89 -10.55
N MET A 261 -10.14 12.86 -9.69
CA MET A 261 -10.47 12.79 -8.26
C MET A 261 -11.97 12.63 -8.01
N LYS A 262 -12.84 13.31 -8.78
CA LYS A 262 -14.30 13.11 -8.68
C LYS A 262 -14.70 11.68 -9.01
N ARG A 263 -14.12 11.07 -10.05
CA ARG A 263 -14.38 9.66 -10.41
C ARG A 263 -13.93 8.71 -9.31
N PHE A 264 -12.74 8.93 -8.75
CA PHE A 264 -12.26 8.14 -7.62
C PHE A 264 -13.13 8.29 -6.38
N MET A 265 -13.67 9.48 -6.09
CA MET A 265 -14.60 9.67 -4.96
C MET A 265 -15.90 8.89 -5.14
N VAL A 266 -16.45 8.82 -6.36
CA VAL A 266 -17.63 7.98 -6.65
C VAL A 266 -17.32 6.51 -6.43
N MET A 267 -16.19 6.02 -6.96
CA MET A 267 -15.72 4.65 -6.73
C MET A 267 -15.51 4.35 -5.24
N ALA A 268 -14.93 5.30 -4.49
CA ALA A 268 -14.77 5.20 -3.04
C ALA A 268 -16.10 5.06 -2.31
N GLY A 269 -17.14 5.80 -2.73
CA GLY A 269 -18.48 5.69 -2.18
C GLY A 269 -19.12 4.32 -2.42
N VAL A 270 -18.99 3.78 -3.63
CA VAL A 270 -19.49 2.43 -3.97
C VAL A 270 -18.78 1.37 -3.13
N ILE A 271 -17.44 1.40 -3.07
CA ILE A 271 -16.64 0.48 -2.26
C ILE A 271 -17.00 0.61 -0.78
N ALA A 272 -17.17 1.83 -0.27
CA ALA A 272 -17.53 2.08 1.12
C ALA A 272 -18.86 1.42 1.51
N VAL A 273 -19.89 1.58 0.68
CA VAL A 273 -21.21 0.98 0.96
C VAL A 273 -21.13 -0.54 0.90
N ILE A 274 -20.57 -1.10 -0.18
CA ILE A 274 -20.50 -2.56 -0.35
C ILE A 274 -19.70 -3.20 0.78
N ASN A 275 -18.49 -2.70 1.04
CA ASN A 275 -17.59 -3.31 2.03
C ASN A 275 -18.13 -3.17 3.45
N SER A 276 -18.62 -1.99 3.82
CA SER A 276 -19.11 -1.78 5.18
C SER A 276 -20.36 -2.61 5.49
N GLN A 277 -21.28 -2.75 4.52
CA GLN A 277 -22.49 -3.55 4.70
C GLN A 277 -22.19 -5.05 4.68
N PHE A 278 -21.33 -5.50 3.77
CA PHE A 278 -20.98 -6.92 3.72
C PHE A 278 -20.21 -7.35 4.98
N ALA A 279 -19.27 -6.53 5.46
CA ALA A 279 -18.56 -6.81 6.69
C ALA A 279 -19.52 -6.88 7.90
N ALA A 280 -20.49 -5.97 7.98
CA ALA A 280 -21.50 -5.99 9.05
C ALA A 280 -22.40 -7.23 8.97
N TYR A 281 -22.83 -7.61 7.77
CA TYR A 281 -23.62 -8.83 7.53
C TYR A 281 -22.86 -10.08 7.97
N LEU A 282 -21.57 -10.20 7.61
CA LEU A 282 -20.76 -11.35 8.02
C LEU A 282 -20.67 -11.48 9.54
N LEU A 283 -20.46 -10.39 10.26
CA LEU A 283 -20.39 -10.44 11.73
C LEU A 283 -21.74 -10.72 12.40
N LYS A 284 -22.84 -10.21 11.84
CA LYS A 284 -24.18 -10.37 12.44
C LYS A 284 -24.82 -11.72 12.15
N ASN A 285 -24.66 -12.21 10.92
CA ASN A 285 -25.40 -13.36 10.43
C ASN A 285 -24.51 -14.59 10.23
N GLN A 286 -23.21 -14.40 9.95
CA GLN A 286 -22.30 -15.46 9.53
C GLN A 286 -21.10 -15.60 10.49
N GLY A 287 -21.25 -15.19 11.76
CA GLY A 287 -20.17 -15.27 12.76
C GLY A 287 -19.65 -16.69 12.97
N HIS A 288 -20.49 -17.70 12.75
CA HIS A 288 -20.15 -19.12 12.85
C HIS A 288 -19.09 -19.59 11.84
N LEU A 289 -18.88 -18.86 10.74
CA LEU A 289 -17.81 -19.15 9.78
C LEU A 289 -16.42 -18.97 10.38
N PHE A 290 -16.30 -18.14 11.43
CA PHE A 290 -15.02 -17.80 12.04
C PHE A 290 -14.77 -18.51 13.37
N THR A 291 -15.83 -18.84 14.11
CA THR A 291 -15.73 -19.47 15.42
C THR A 291 -17.00 -20.26 15.75
N ARG A 292 -16.85 -21.34 16.52
CA ARG A 292 -17.98 -22.13 17.03
C ARG A 292 -18.50 -21.62 18.37
N GLU A 293 -17.77 -20.71 19.02
CA GLU A 293 -18.11 -20.17 20.34
C GLU A 293 -19.19 -19.08 20.24
N LEU A 294 -20.39 -19.37 20.72
CA LEU A 294 -21.55 -18.47 20.63
C LEU A 294 -21.29 -17.11 21.30
N GLY A 295 -20.59 -17.08 22.43
CA GLY A 295 -20.28 -15.83 23.11
C GLY A 295 -19.39 -14.90 22.29
N ILE A 296 -18.42 -15.44 21.54
CA ILE A 296 -17.58 -14.65 20.63
C ILE A 296 -18.43 -14.08 19.47
N THR A 297 -19.32 -14.90 18.89
CA THR A 297 -20.21 -14.44 17.80
C THR A 297 -21.16 -13.33 18.25
N SER A 298 -21.67 -13.40 19.49
CA SER A 298 -22.51 -12.35 20.08
C SER A 298 -21.75 -11.02 20.22
N ILE A 299 -20.53 -11.07 20.76
CA ILE A 299 -19.66 -9.89 20.89
C ILE A 299 -19.38 -9.27 19.52
N MET A 300 -19.03 -10.08 18.53
CA MET A 300 -18.78 -9.65 17.15
C MET A 300 -20.01 -8.96 16.54
N SER A 301 -21.19 -9.56 16.69
CA SER A 301 -22.46 -9.01 16.20
C SER A 301 -22.76 -7.65 16.85
N ASN A 302 -22.59 -7.54 18.16
CA ASN A 302 -22.80 -6.30 18.91
C ASN A 302 -21.84 -5.17 18.48
N MET A 303 -20.58 -5.51 18.20
CA MET A 303 -19.56 -4.51 17.80
C MET A 303 -19.56 -4.19 16.30
N SER A 304 -20.27 -4.97 15.48
CA SER A 304 -20.32 -4.82 14.02
C SER A 304 -20.67 -3.40 13.55
N GLY A 305 -21.51 -2.67 14.30
CA GLY A 305 -21.90 -1.30 13.98
C GLY A 305 -20.71 -0.32 13.94
N TRP A 306 -19.77 -0.44 14.88
CA TRP A 306 -18.58 0.43 14.95
C TRP A 306 -17.54 0.08 13.89
N MET A 307 -17.39 -1.21 13.58
CA MET A 307 -16.55 -1.65 12.47
C MET A 307 -17.11 -1.14 11.13
N ARG A 308 -18.42 -1.27 10.92
CA ARG A 308 -19.12 -0.72 9.74
C ARG A 308 -18.89 0.78 9.60
N ALA A 309 -19.06 1.54 10.69
CA ALA A 309 -18.83 2.98 10.71
C ALA A 309 -17.37 3.32 10.36
N SER A 310 -16.40 2.52 10.81
CA SER A 310 -14.99 2.71 10.46
C SER A 310 -14.70 2.39 8.99
N LEU A 311 -15.35 1.37 8.42
CA LEU A 311 -15.17 0.96 7.02
C LEU A 311 -15.82 1.93 6.03
N ILE A 312 -16.93 2.59 6.38
CA ILE A 312 -17.62 3.49 5.44
C ILE A 312 -16.75 4.70 5.06
N VAL A 313 -15.92 5.18 5.97
CA VAL A 313 -15.02 6.32 5.73
C VAL A 313 -13.67 5.90 5.14
N HIS A 314 -13.31 4.63 5.28
CA HIS A 314 -11.95 4.16 4.99
C HIS A 314 -11.50 4.33 3.53
N PRO A 315 -12.30 3.97 2.50
CA PRO A 315 -11.89 4.14 1.09
C PRO A 315 -11.57 5.59 0.73
N PHE A 316 -12.32 6.55 1.30
CA PHE A 316 -12.07 7.98 1.08
C PHE A 316 -10.75 8.43 1.71
N ILE A 317 -10.47 7.97 2.93
CA ILE A 317 -9.21 8.24 3.62
C ILE A 317 -8.04 7.73 2.79
N MET A 318 -8.12 6.50 2.30
CA MET A 318 -7.06 5.89 1.50
C MET A 318 -6.84 6.61 0.17
N LEU A 319 -7.92 7.04 -0.49
CA LEU A 319 -7.83 7.88 -1.70
C LEU A 319 -7.15 9.21 -1.43
N CYS A 320 -7.55 9.93 -0.38
CA CYS A 320 -6.94 11.21 -0.01
C CYS A 320 -5.48 11.05 0.41
N GLU A 321 -5.16 10.02 1.19
CA GLU A 321 -3.79 9.69 1.59
C GLU A 321 -2.92 9.37 0.36
N GLY A 322 -3.39 8.50 -0.53
CA GLY A 322 -2.69 8.17 -1.78
C GLY A 322 -2.44 9.41 -2.64
N SER A 323 -3.38 10.35 -2.66
CA SER A 323 -3.23 11.63 -3.37
C SER A 323 -2.18 12.55 -2.74
N ILE A 324 -2.04 12.55 -1.41
CA ILE A 324 -1.00 13.30 -0.67
C ILE A 324 0.38 12.68 -0.94
N ILE A 325 0.47 11.34 -0.94
CA ILE A 325 1.69 10.59 -1.26
C ILE A 325 2.10 10.84 -2.71
N ALA A 326 1.16 10.78 -3.66
CA ALA A 326 1.40 11.05 -5.08
C ALA A 326 2.05 12.43 -5.32
N LYS A 327 1.68 13.42 -4.50
CA LYS A 327 2.22 14.79 -4.55
C LYS A 327 3.44 15.00 -3.66
N ARG A 328 4.00 13.95 -3.05
CA ARG A 328 5.17 13.98 -2.15
C ARG A 328 5.04 14.96 -0.98
N ASP A 329 3.83 15.21 -0.48
CA ASP A 329 3.57 16.13 0.64
C ASP A 329 3.79 15.42 2.00
N PHE A 330 5.00 14.89 2.18
CA PHE A 330 5.36 14.01 3.30
C PHE A 330 5.39 14.72 4.65
N LYS A 331 5.75 16.00 4.69
CA LYS A 331 5.77 16.79 5.93
C LYS A 331 4.36 16.88 6.53
N TYR A 332 3.36 17.17 5.70
CA TYR A 332 1.97 17.19 6.14
C TYR A 332 1.50 15.80 6.58
N LEU A 333 1.84 14.78 5.79
CA LEU A 333 1.48 13.39 6.08
C LEU A 333 2.01 12.95 7.45
N VAL A 334 3.31 13.08 7.71
CA VAL A 334 3.93 12.68 8.99
C VAL A 334 3.37 13.49 10.15
N GLY A 335 3.25 14.82 10.01
CA GLY A 335 2.75 15.68 11.09
C GLY A 335 1.31 15.35 11.49
N THR A 336 0.42 15.14 10.52
CA THR A 336 -0.97 14.76 10.79
C THR A 336 -1.10 13.37 11.39
N TYR A 337 -0.26 12.42 10.96
CA TYR A 337 -0.20 11.11 11.60
C TYR A 337 0.29 11.16 13.04
N ALA A 338 1.34 11.93 13.35
CA ALA A 338 1.83 12.08 14.72
C ALA A 338 0.72 12.57 15.66
N VAL A 339 -0.06 13.57 15.22
CA VAL A 339 -1.21 14.09 15.97
C VAL A 339 -2.28 13.01 16.15
N THR A 340 -2.72 12.38 15.05
CA THR A 340 -3.84 11.43 15.08
C THR A 340 -3.50 10.15 15.84
N MET A 341 -2.25 9.69 15.76
CA MET A 341 -1.74 8.57 16.56
C MET A 341 -1.68 8.94 18.04
N GLY A 342 -1.17 10.12 18.40
CA GLY A 342 -1.12 10.59 19.78
C GLY A 342 -2.51 10.66 20.42
N ILE A 343 -3.50 11.20 19.69
CA ILE A 343 -4.90 11.24 20.12
C ILE A 343 -5.44 9.83 20.35
N MET A 344 -5.25 8.92 19.39
CA MET A 344 -5.76 7.54 19.50
C MET A 344 -5.14 6.78 20.68
N LEU A 345 -3.82 6.90 20.87
CA LEU A 345 -3.13 6.25 22.00
C LEU A 345 -3.59 6.81 23.34
N THR A 346 -3.81 8.12 23.41
CA THR A 346 -4.33 8.78 24.61
C THR A 346 -5.76 8.29 24.90
N GLN A 347 -6.64 8.30 23.89
CA GLN A 347 -8.02 7.84 24.00
C GLN A 347 -8.12 6.38 24.46
N LEU A 348 -7.31 5.49 23.89
CA LEU A 348 -7.27 4.08 24.29
C LEU A 348 -6.88 3.92 25.76
N ARG A 349 -5.98 4.77 26.27
CA ARG A 349 -5.51 4.71 27.67
C ARG A 349 -6.48 5.36 28.66
N THR A 350 -7.12 6.47 28.30
CA THR A 350 -7.86 7.31 29.28
C THR A 350 -9.37 7.25 29.14
N CYS A 351 -9.90 6.97 27.95
CA CYS A 351 -11.34 7.05 27.66
C CYS A 351 -11.96 5.69 27.35
N CYS A 352 -11.16 4.65 27.17
CA CYS A 352 -11.63 3.31 26.87
C CYS A 352 -12.05 2.59 28.17
N MET A 353 -13.30 2.77 28.58
CA MET A 353 -13.86 2.11 29.78
C MET A 353 -14.57 0.79 29.46
N THR A 354 -14.92 0.56 28.20
CA THR A 354 -15.64 -0.64 27.74
C THR A 354 -14.98 -1.19 26.49
N PHE A 355 -15.22 -2.47 26.18
CA PHE A 355 -14.72 -3.09 24.94
C PHE A 355 -15.16 -2.33 23.68
N ALA A 356 -16.40 -1.81 23.67
CA ALA A 356 -16.89 -0.96 22.57
C ALA A 356 -16.06 0.33 22.40
N GLY A 357 -15.43 0.82 23.47
CA GLY A 357 -14.50 1.94 23.46
C GLY A 357 -13.33 1.74 22.50
N VAL A 358 -12.83 0.51 22.34
CA VAL A 358 -11.72 0.18 21.42
C VAL A 358 -12.12 0.47 19.97
N TRP A 359 -13.31 0.03 19.56
CA TRP A 359 -13.81 0.23 18.20
C TRP A 359 -14.31 1.66 17.96
N LYS A 360 -14.84 2.34 18.98
CA LYS A 360 -15.12 3.77 18.94
C LYS A 360 -13.85 4.59 18.72
N ALA A 361 -12.74 4.21 19.37
CA ALA A 361 -11.45 4.86 19.18
C ALA A 361 -10.94 4.69 17.73
N LEU A 362 -11.08 3.49 17.14
CA LEU A 362 -10.78 3.30 15.72
C LEU A 362 -11.64 4.18 14.82
N TYR A 363 -12.96 4.24 15.08
CA TYR A 363 -13.85 5.08 14.28
C TYR A 363 -13.45 6.56 14.35
N LEU A 364 -13.17 7.08 15.55
CA LEU A 364 -12.71 8.45 15.72
C LEU A 364 -11.37 8.70 15.02
N PHE A 365 -10.43 7.76 15.12
CA PHE A 365 -9.16 7.80 14.37
C PHE A 365 -9.39 7.91 12.86
N GLN A 366 -10.34 7.17 12.30
CA GLN A 366 -10.68 7.29 10.88
C GLN A 366 -11.32 8.64 10.55
N LEU A 367 -12.24 9.15 11.38
CA LEU A 367 -12.87 10.46 11.16
C LEU A 367 -11.85 11.60 11.17
N ILE A 368 -10.91 11.60 12.13
CA ILE A 368 -9.85 12.62 12.20
C ILE A 368 -8.98 12.56 10.93
N ARG A 369 -8.56 11.36 10.49
CA ARG A 369 -7.79 11.18 9.26
C ARG A 369 -8.55 11.65 8.02
N MET A 370 -9.83 11.31 7.92
CA MET A 370 -10.70 11.75 6.81
C MET A 370 -10.76 13.28 6.75
N SER A 371 -10.93 13.91 7.91
CA SER A 371 -11.01 15.36 8.01
C SER A 371 -9.68 16.03 7.63
N GLN A 372 -8.56 15.55 8.17
CA GLN A 372 -7.23 16.07 7.86
C GLN A 372 -6.88 15.91 6.38
N PHE A 373 -6.95 14.69 5.84
CA PHE A 373 -6.53 14.43 4.46
C PHE A 373 -7.50 15.03 3.45
N GLY A 374 -8.81 14.93 3.71
CA GLY A 374 -9.84 15.55 2.89
C GLY A 374 -9.65 17.07 2.80
N TRP A 375 -9.45 17.73 3.94
CA TRP A 375 -9.16 19.17 4.00
C TRP A 375 -7.92 19.53 3.18
N ARG A 376 -6.81 18.80 3.32
CA ARG A 376 -5.56 19.09 2.59
C ARG A 376 -5.72 18.97 1.07
N VAL A 377 -6.36 17.90 0.62
CA VAL A 377 -6.58 17.64 -0.81
C VAL A 377 -7.50 18.72 -1.40
N TRP A 378 -8.55 19.10 -0.67
CA TRP A 378 -9.56 20.03 -1.17
C TRP A 378 -9.13 21.50 -1.08
N ASN A 379 -8.41 21.90 -0.03
CA ASN A 379 -7.90 23.27 0.09
C ASN A 379 -6.82 23.62 -0.94
N LYS A 380 -5.92 22.69 -1.28
CA LYS A 380 -4.99 22.91 -2.40
C LYS A 380 -5.76 23.08 -3.72
N THR A 381 -6.86 22.35 -3.87
CA THR A 381 -7.74 22.46 -5.03
C THR A 381 -8.46 23.84 -5.07
N PHE A 382 -8.85 24.39 -3.92
CA PHE A 382 -9.53 25.69 -3.82
C PHE A 382 -8.61 26.92 -3.90
N ARG A 383 -7.42 26.89 -3.29
CA ARG A 383 -6.50 28.05 -3.34
C ARG A 383 -6.07 28.41 -4.77
N LEU A 384 -5.99 27.41 -5.64
CA LEU A 384 -5.75 27.60 -7.07
C LEU A 384 -6.95 28.23 -7.79
N ARG A 385 -8.19 27.93 -7.38
CA ARG A 385 -9.41 28.56 -7.92
C ARG A 385 -9.45 30.07 -7.66
N LYS A 386 -8.83 30.54 -6.57
CA LYS A 386 -8.73 31.97 -6.28
C LYS A 386 -7.74 32.64 -7.24
N HIS A 387 -6.60 31.99 -7.50
CA HIS A 387 -5.58 32.47 -8.43
C HIS A 387 -6.10 32.57 -9.87
N ASP A 388 -6.78 31.53 -10.38
CA ASP A 388 -7.38 31.53 -11.73
C ASP A 388 -8.40 32.67 -11.91
N LYS A 389 -9.22 32.94 -10.88
CA LYS A 389 -10.22 34.01 -10.92
C LYS A 389 -9.64 35.42 -10.86
N THR A 390 -8.52 35.61 -10.17
CA THR A 390 -7.78 36.90 -10.18
C THR A 390 -6.87 37.07 -11.39
N ALA A 391 -6.58 36.01 -12.14
CA ALA A 391 -5.83 36.12 -13.40
C ALA A 391 -6.76 36.38 -14.61
N GLN A 392 -8.04 35.99 -14.51
CA GLN A 392 -9.06 36.24 -15.54
C GLN A 392 -9.86 37.54 -15.34
N ALA A 393 -9.62 38.27 -14.25
CA ALA A 393 -10.23 39.56 -13.93
C ALA A 393 -9.13 40.62 -13.85
#